data_AF-A0A3M7EDM6-F1
#
_entry.id   AF-A0A3M7EDM6-F1
#
_cell.length_a   1.000
_cell.length_b   1.000
_cell.length_c   1.000
_cell.angle_alpha   90.00
_cell.angle_beta   90.00
_cell.angle_gamma   90.00
#
_symmetry.space_group_name_H-M   'P 1'
#
loop_
_entity.id
_entity.type
_entity.pdbx_description
1 polymer ?
#
loop_
_entity_poly.entity_id
_entity_poly.type
_entity_poly.pdbx_seq_one_letter_code
_entity_poly.pdbx_strand_id
1 'polypeptide(L)'
;MCLDSSPSALEAVFPSHPKSFANTFNPGQNIINATMSTASISLPVLTIPLYYILAIYPHGHASVIASKGNPKQLDNRNPKSSTMADSLRKRLSARELAAYERAESCHRNHLENMPLFVAAVLVGLLAEQRAGEGAIGLSAFCTGWMVIRILYTANYIVTETQQWSYLRSLLYFAGTGWAFLTFYRAATVLGN
;
A
#
# COMPACT_ATOMS: atom_id res chain seq x y z
N MET A 1 15.02 57.30 -55.65
CA MET A 1 15.90 58.26 -54.93
C MET A 1 15.21 58.59 -53.61
N CYS A 2 15.96 58.55 -52.49
CA CYS A 2 15.56 58.79 -51.08
C CYS A 2 14.78 57.61 -50.43
N LEU A 3 15.43 56.61 -49.82
CA LEU A 3 16.13 56.55 -48.52
C LEU A 3 15.24 56.83 -47.30
N ASP A 4 14.85 55.73 -46.67
CA ASP A 4 14.18 55.59 -45.38
C ASP A 4 15.24 55.70 -44.27
N SER A 5 15.03 56.58 -43.29
CA SER A 5 15.95 56.83 -42.18
C SER A 5 15.19 56.90 -40.86
N SER A 6 15.38 55.88 -40.01
CA SER A 6 14.89 55.74 -38.64
C SER A 6 15.37 56.85 -37.71
N PRO A 7 14.73 57.04 -36.54
CA PRO A 7 15.52 56.85 -35.31
C PRO A 7 14.76 56.15 -34.17
N SER A 8 15.53 55.37 -33.43
CA SER A 8 15.26 54.75 -32.13
C SER A 8 15.35 55.75 -30.98
N ALA A 9 14.59 55.46 -29.90
CA ALA A 9 14.99 55.49 -28.48
C ALA A 9 14.05 56.27 -27.54
N LEU A 10 13.80 55.65 -26.36
CA LEU A 10 13.66 56.31 -25.05
C LEU A 10 12.44 57.20 -24.77
N GLU A 11 11.27 56.59 -24.57
CA GLU A 11 10.18 57.06 -23.67
C GLU A 11 9.33 55.80 -23.40
N ALA A 12 8.98 55.33 -22.21
CA ALA A 12 8.95 55.83 -20.84
C ALA A 12 8.95 54.57 -19.93
N VAL A 13 9.84 54.38 -18.94
CA VAL A 13 9.82 54.97 -17.59
C VAL A 13 8.41 54.97 -16.95
N PHE A 14 8.18 53.97 -16.08
CA PHE A 14 7.06 53.80 -15.12
C PHE A 14 6.74 55.05 -14.25
N PRO A 15 5.70 55.07 -13.37
CA PRO A 15 4.29 54.61 -13.44
C PRO A 15 3.28 55.67 -12.88
N SER A 16 1.96 55.51 -13.07
CA SER A 16 0.94 56.15 -12.19
C SER A 16 -0.40 55.40 -12.08
N HIS A 17 -0.56 54.70 -10.95
CA HIS A 17 -1.77 54.52 -10.12
C HIS A 17 -3.08 53.88 -10.64
N PRO A 18 -3.91 53.32 -9.72
CA PRO A 18 -4.67 52.08 -9.93
C PRO A 18 -6.13 52.32 -10.32
N LYS A 19 -6.73 51.35 -11.03
CA LYS A 19 -8.20 51.24 -11.15
C LYS A 19 -8.69 49.92 -10.57
N SER A 20 -9.26 50.07 -9.38
CA SER A 20 -10.48 49.42 -8.90
C SER A 20 -10.54 47.89 -8.94
N PHE A 21 -10.23 47.30 -7.78
CA PHE A 21 -10.75 46.00 -7.35
C PHE A 21 -12.27 46.10 -7.17
N ALA A 22 -13.03 45.78 -8.22
CA ALA A 22 -14.43 45.41 -8.09
C ALA A 22 -14.51 43.88 -8.19
N ASN A 23 -14.41 43.22 -7.04
CA ASN A 23 -14.73 41.80 -6.90
C ASN A 23 -16.24 41.62 -7.14
N THR A 24 -16.63 41.13 -8.31
CA THR A 24 -17.93 40.48 -8.51
C THR A 24 -17.93 39.15 -7.77
N PHE A 25 -18.21 39.19 -6.47
CA PHE A 25 -18.57 38.01 -5.69
C PHE A 25 -19.97 37.60 -6.15
N ASN A 26 -20.07 36.54 -6.95
CA ASN A 26 -21.35 35.97 -7.36
C ASN A 26 -21.72 34.83 -6.38
N PRO A 27 -22.55 35.08 -5.35
CA PRO A 27 -22.89 34.07 -4.34
C PRO A 27 -23.67 32.89 -4.93
N GLY A 28 -24.25 33.02 -6.13
CA GLY A 28 -25.05 31.95 -6.77
C GLY A 28 -24.22 30.84 -7.42
N GLN A 29 -22.99 31.11 -7.87
CA GLN A 29 -22.14 30.12 -8.57
C GLN A 29 -21.34 29.21 -7.61
N ASN A 30 -21.11 29.66 -6.38
CA ASN A 30 -20.37 28.88 -5.38
C ASN A 30 -21.25 27.82 -4.67
N ILE A 31 -22.58 27.97 -4.71
CA ILE A 31 -23.50 27.07 -4.00
C ILE A 31 -23.83 25.82 -4.83
N ILE A 32 -23.85 25.93 -6.17
CA ILE A 32 -24.05 24.78 -7.07
C ILE A 32 -22.80 23.90 -7.25
N ASN A 33 -21.60 24.46 -7.08
CA ASN A 33 -20.35 23.69 -7.12
C ASN A 33 -20.00 23.02 -5.78
N ALA A 34 -20.73 23.35 -4.70
CA ALA A 34 -20.71 22.61 -3.43
C ALA A 34 -21.57 21.33 -3.50
N THR A 35 -21.68 20.73 -4.69
CA THR A 35 -22.13 19.35 -4.81
C THR A 35 -21.07 18.52 -4.09
N MET A 36 -21.42 18.02 -2.90
CA MET A 36 -20.66 17.08 -2.07
C MET A 36 -19.54 16.41 -2.86
N SER A 37 -18.30 16.88 -2.65
CA SER A 37 -17.12 16.13 -3.06
C SER A 37 -17.16 14.82 -2.28
N THR A 38 -17.80 13.81 -2.86
CA THR A 38 -17.69 12.45 -2.38
C THR A 38 -16.22 12.12 -2.48
N ALA A 39 -15.55 12.00 -1.34
CA ALA A 39 -14.15 11.59 -1.31
C ALA A 39 -14.02 10.31 -2.15
N SER A 40 -13.38 10.42 -3.32
CA SER A 40 -13.15 9.28 -4.19
C SER A 40 -12.08 8.42 -3.51
N ILE A 41 -12.48 7.24 -3.05
CA ILE A 41 -11.55 6.32 -2.40
C ILE A 41 -10.64 5.73 -3.48
N SER A 42 -9.35 6.06 -3.42
CA SER A 42 -8.35 5.42 -4.26
C SER A 42 -8.16 3.96 -3.84
N LEU A 43 -8.54 3.03 -4.71
CA LEU A 43 -8.41 1.59 -4.46
C LEU A 43 -6.95 1.19 -4.15
N PRO A 44 -5.92 1.62 -4.93
CA PRO A 44 -4.53 1.32 -4.59
C PRO A 44 -4.13 1.81 -3.20
N VAL A 45 -4.50 3.03 -2.82
CA VAL A 45 -4.18 3.58 -1.49
C VAL A 45 -4.89 2.79 -0.38
N LEU A 46 -6.16 2.42 -0.59
CA LEU A 46 -6.93 1.62 0.36
C LEU A 46 -6.32 0.24 0.60
N THR A 47 -5.65 -0.35 -0.40
CA THR A 47 -5.03 -1.67 -0.23
C THR A 47 -3.85 -1.69 0.75
N ILE A 48 -3.21 -0.55 1.04
CA ILE A 48 -2.10 -0.47 2.01
C ILE A 48 -2.56 -0.79 3.44
N PRO A 49 -3.53 -0.07 4.04
CA PRO A 49 -4.02 -0.41 5.37
C PRO A 49 -4.72 -1.77 5.40
N LEU A 50 -5.40 -2.18 4.33
CA LEU A 50 -5.99 -3.53 4.24
C LEU A 50 -4.91 -4.62 4.30
N TYR A 51 -3.80 -4.45 3.61
CA TYR A 51 -2.68 -5.39 3.66
C TYR A 51 -2.03 -5.42 5.05
N TYR A 52 -1.93 -4.27 5.73
CA TYR A 52 -1.43 -4.24 7.11
C TYR A 52 -2.34 -5.04 8.06
N ILE A 53 -3.66 -4.86 7.98
CA ILE A 53 -4.62 -5.64 8.76
C ILE A 53 -4.48 -7.14 8.48
N LEU A 54 -4.35 -7.51 7.20
CA LEU A 54 -4.09 -8.89 6.80
C LEU A 54 -2.77 -9.42 7.37
N ALA A 55 -1.73 -8.58 7.42
CA ALA A 55 -0.44 -8.95 8.01
C ALA A 55 -0.54 -9.20 9.52
N ILE A 56 -1.39 -8.48 10.25
CA ILE A 56 -1.61 -8.67 11.69
C ILE A 56 -2.46 -9.92 11.98
N TYR A 57 -3.38 -10.29 11.09
CA TYR A 57 -4.31 -11.40 11.31
C TYR A 57 -3.66 -12.72 11.77
N PRO A 58 -2.58 -13.24 11.14
CA PRO A 58 -1.91 -14.45 11.61
C PRO A 58 -1.35 -14.34 13.03
N HIS A 59 -0.87 -13.18 13.45
CA HIS A 59 -0.39 -12.96 14.81
C HIS A 59 -1.55 -13.01 15.84
N GLY A 60 -2.72 -12.49 15.46
CA GLY A 60 -3.94 -12.66 16.26
C GLY A 60 -4.32 -14.13 16.41
N HIS A 61 -4.27 -14.91 15.32
CA HIS A 61 -4.51 -16.35 15.34
C HIS A 61 -3.50 -17.10 16.22
N ALA A 62 -2.21 -16.77 16.12
CA ALA A 62 -1.17 -17.30 16.99
C ALA A 62 -1.45 -17.01 18.48
N SER A 63 -1.88 -15.79 18.79
CA SER A 63 -2.24 -15.38 20.15
C SER A 63 -3.44 -16.17 20.71
N VAL A 64 -4.43 -16.51 19.87
CA VAL A 64 -5.55 -17.37 20.28
C VAL A 64 -5.08 -18.79 20.62
N ILE A 65 -4.20 -19.37 19.79
CA ILE A 65 -3.61 -20.69 20.07
C ILE A 65 -2.79 -20.64 21.37
N ALA A 66 -1.91 -19.64 21.48
CA ALA A 66 -1.00 -19.49 22.61
C ALA A 66 -1.74 -19.24 23.94
N SER A 67 -2.86 -18.52 23.91
CA SER A 67 -3.65 -18.22 25.11
C SER A 67 -4.62 -19.34 25.51
N LYS A 68 -4.95 -20.28 24.61
CA LYS A 68 -6.04 -21.25 24.80
C LYS A 68 -7.35 -20.58 25.26
N GLY A 69 -7.61 -19.36 24.78
CA GLY A 69 -8.77 -18.55 25.17
C GLY A 69 -8.62 -17.76 26.47
N ASN A 70 -7.46 -17.80 27.14
CA ASN A 70 -7.18 -17.00 28.33
C ASN A 70 -5.96 -16.08 28.13
N PRO A 71 -6.18 -14.81 27.73
CA PRO A 71 -5.10 -13.88 27.40
C PRO A 71 -4.19 -13.54 28.58
N LYS A 72 -4.64 -13.74 29.83
CA LYS A 72 -3.82 -13.49 31.03
C LYS A 72 -2.66 -14.48 31.18
N GLN A 73 -2.67 -15.58 30.44
CA GLN A 73 -1.58 -16.57 30.44
C GLN A 73 -0.37 -16.12 29.60
N LEU A 74 -0.51 -15.08 28.79
CA LEU A 74 0.56 -14.54 27.96
C LEU A 74 1.27 -13.42 28.70
N ASP A 75 2.53 -13.65 29.08
CA ASP A 75 3.39 -12.57 29.57
C ASP A 75 3.93 -11.77 28.38
N ASN A 76 3.27 -10.65 28.10
CA ASN A 76 3.63 -9.73 27.02
C ASN A 76 4.77 -8.76 27.36
N ARG A 77 5.38 -8.87 28.55
CA ARG A 77 6.54 -8.03 28.90
C ARG A 77 7.76 -8.40 28.06
N ASN A 78 7.90 -9.68 27.70
CA ASN A 78 8.91 -10.14 26.76
C ASN A 78 8.38 -11.30 25.88
N PRO A 79 7.57 -10.98 24.85
CA PRO A 79 6.82 -11.97 24.07
C PRO A 79 7.72 -12.86 23.20
N LYS A 80 9.01 -12.52 23.05
CA LYS A 80 10.00 -13.29 22.28
C LYS A 80 11.11 -13.88 23.15
N SER A 81 10.90 -13.94 24.47
CA SER A 81 11.86 -14.57 25.37
C SER A 81 11.94 -16.09 25.15
N SER A 82 13.12 -16.66 25.42
CA SER A 82 13.29 -18.11 25.52
C SER A 82 12.34 -18.71 26.56
N THR A 83 12.12 -18.00 27.67
CA THR A 83 11.17 -18.39 28.72
C THR A 83 9.74 -18.53 28.21
N MET A 84 9.27 -17.60 27.36
CA MET A 84 7.96 -17.67 26.75
C MET A 84 7.86 -18.87 25.80
N ALA A 85 8.87 -19.06 24.94
CA ALA A 85 8.93 -20.22 24.03
C ALA A 85 8.89 -21.56 24.79
N ASP A 86 9.62 -21.67 25.90
CA ASP A 86 9.61 -22.88 26.74
C ASP A 86 8.27 -23.08 27.45
N SER A 87 7.61 -22.00 27.87
CA SER A 87 6.27 -22.07 28.45
C SER A 87 5.23 -22.58 27.44
N LEU A 88 5.34 -22.17 26.18
CA LEU A 88 4.47 -22.65 25.11
C LEU A 88 4.73 -24.12 24.80
N ARG A 89 6.00 -24.54 24.69
CA ARG A 89 6.37 -25.95 24.47
C ARG A 89 5.84 -26.88 25.55
N LYS A 90 5.78 -26.42 26.80
CA LYS A 90 5.25 -27.20 27.93
C LYS A 90 3.73 -27.29 27.95
N ARG A 91 3.03 -26.27 27.43
CA ARG A 91 1.57 -26.11 27.57
C ARG A 91 0.77 -26.48 26.31
N LEU A 92 1.38 -26.35 25.14
CA LEU A 92 0.77 -26.66 23.85
C LEU A 92 1.14 -28.09 23.43
N SER A 93 0.19 -28.79 22.82
CA SER A 93 0.50 -30.02 22.09
C SER A 93 1.41 -29.73 20.90
N ALA A 94 2.10 -30.75 20.38
CA ALA A 94 2.99 -30.59 19.22
C ALA A 94 2.26 -29.97 18.00
N ARG A 95 1.00 -30.36 17.79
CA ARG A 95 0.16 -29.81 16.70
C ARG A 95 -0.19 -28.33 16.93
N GLU A 96 -0.58 -27.97 18.14
CA GLU A 96 -0.88 -26.57 18.50
C GLU A 96 0.37 -25.69 18.39
N LEU A 97 1.51 -26.17 18.88
CA LEU A 97 2.79 -25.47 18.79
C LEU A 97 3.20 -25.25 17.33
N ALA A 98 3.10 -26.28 16.48
CA ALA A 98 3.38 -26.15 15.06
C ALA A 98 2.43 -25.16 14.37
N ALA A 99 1.14 -25.15 14.73
CA ALA A 99 0.18 -24.17 14.21
C ALA A 99 0.50 -22.73 14.65
N TYR A 100 0.92 -22.54 15.92
CA TYR A 100 1.40 -21.27 16.43
C TYR A 100 2.63 -20.77 15.64
N GLU A 101 3.63 -21.62 15.45
CA GLU A 101 4.86 -21.28 14.72
C GLU A 101 4.59 -20.95 13.25
N ARG A 102 3.67 -21.69 12.60
CA ARG A 102 3.23 -21.40 11.23
C ARG A 102 2.56 -20.02 11.15
N ALA A 103 1.68 -19.69 12.09
CA ALA A 103 0.98 -18.42 12.12
C ALA A 103 1.94 -17.22 12.36
N GLU A 104 2.88 -17.34 13.30
CA GLU A 104 3.95 -16.36 13.52
C GLU A 104 4.87 -16.20 12.30
N SER A 105 5.22 -17.31 11.64
CA SER A 105 6.00 -17.28 10.40
C SER A 105 5.26 -16.55 9.28
N CYS A 106 3.94 -16.76 9.16
CA CYS A 106 3.10 -16.08 8.18
C CYS A 106 3.04 -14.56 8.42
N HIS A 107 2.84 -14.15 9.68
CA HIS A 107 2.84 -12.74 10.08
C HIS A 107 4.15 -12.04 9.69
N ARG A 108 5.29 -12.65 10.07
CA ARG A 108 6.61 -12.11 9.74
C ARG A 108 6.82 -12.00 8.23
N ASN A 109 6.43 -13.02 7.46
CA ASN A 109 6.53 -12.98 6.01
C ASN A 109 5.70 -11.83 5.40
N HIS A 110 4.48 -11.61 5.90
CA HIS A 110 3.65 -10.50 5.42
C HIS A 110 4.32 -9.14 5.69
N LEU A 111 4.88 -8.95 6.88
CA LEU A 111 5.60 -7.72 7.25
C LEU A 111 6.88 -7.52 6.43
N GLU A 112 7.64 -8.58 6.16
CA GLU A 112 8.84 -8.52 5.30
C GLU A 112 8.51 -8.11 3.86
N ASN A 113 7.33 -8.48 3.37
CA ASN A 113 6.88 -8.16 2.02
C ASN A 113 6.13 -6.83 1.91
N MET A 114 5.74 -6.23 3.03
CA MET A 114 5.00 -4.97 3.06
C MET A 114 5.76 -3.82 2.40
N PRO A 115 7.08 -3.61 2.63
CA PRO A 115 7.82 -2.54 1.98
C PRO A 115 7.81 -2.68 0.46
N LEU A 116 7.96 -3.90 -0.07
CA LEU A 116 7.93 -4.18 -1.49
C LEU A 116 6.56 -3.82 -2.10
N PHE A 117 5.48 -4.22 -1.44
CA PHE A 117 4.12 -3.89 -1.85
C PHE A 117 3.86 -2.39 -1.84
N VAL A 118 4.14 -1.73 -0.72
CA VAL A 118 3.91 -0.29 -0.56
C VAL A 118 4.71 0.50 -1.61
N ALA A 119 5.98 0.16 -1.82
CA ALA A 119 6.79 0.81 -2.84
C ALA A 119 6.21 0.60 -4.26
N ALA A 120 5.73 -0.59 -4.59
CA ALA A 120 5.10 -0.89 -5.88
C ALA A 120 3.79 -0.09 -6.07
N VAL A 121 2.99 0.05 -5.01
CA VAL A 121 1.76 0.87 -5.04
C VAL A 121 2.09 2.34 -5.28
N LEU A 122 3.04 2.89 -4.52
CA LEU A 122 3.37 4.32 -4.60
C LEU A 122 4.01 4.69 -5.94
N VAL A 123 4.97 3.90 -6.44
CA VAL A 123 5.57 4.16 -7.75
C VAL A 123 4.56 3.94 -8.88
N GLY A 124 3.65 2.97 -8.71
CA GLY A 124 2.60 2.72 -9.67
C GLY A 124 1.60 3.87 -9.75
N LEU A 125 1.21 4.44 -8.60
CA LEU A 125 0.38 5.65 -8.55
C LEU A 125 1.03 6.81 -9.30
N LEU A 126 2.34 7.01 -9.09
CA LEU A 126 3.09 8.05 -9.80
C LEU A 126 3.12 7.82 -11.32
N ALA A 127 3.31 6.57 -11.75
CA ALA A 127 3.31 6.21 -13.16
C ALA A 127 1.93 6.42 -13.82
N GLU A 128 0.84 5.97 -13.18
CA GLU A 128 -0.51 6.17 -13.72
C GLU A 128 -0.96 7.63 -13.68
N GLN A 129 -0.49 8.43 -12.71
CA GLN A 129 -0.69 9.88 -12.73
C GLN A 129 -0.09 10.52 -14.00
N ARG A 130 1.01 9.96 -14.52
CA ARG A 130 1.68 10.47 -15.73
C ARG A 130 1.09 9.91 -17.03
N ALA A 131 0.81 8.62 -17.09
CA ALA A 131 0.40 7.92 -18.32
C ALA A 131 -1.12 7.72 -18.46
N GLY A 132 -1.90 8.04 -17.43
CA GLY A 132 -3.33 7.77 -17.35
C GLY A 132 -3.65 6.56 -16.47
N GLU A 133 -4.85 6.59 -15.88
CA GLU A 133 -5.36 5.53 -15.01
C GLU A 133 -5.36 4.18 -15.74
N GLY A 134 -4.86 3.13 -15.08
CA GLY A 134 -4.80 1.78 -15.63
C GLY A 134 -3.66 1.54 -16.63
N ALA A 135 -2.85 2.54 -16.98
CA ALA A 135 -1.77 2.40 -17.97
C ALA A 135 -0.77 1.29 -17.66
N ILE A 136 -0.54 0.97 -16.39
CA ILE A 136 0.34 -0.13 -15.97
C ILE A 136 -0.40 -1.30 -15.31
N GLY A 137 -1.72 -1.16 -15.13
CA GLY A 137 -2.58 -2.14 -14.47
C GLY A 137 -2.44 -2.14 -12.95
N LEU A 138 -2.26 -0.97 -12.31
CA LEU A 138 -2.03 -0.86 -10.87
C LEU A 138 -3.17 -1.44 -10.04
N SER A 139 -4.42 -1.12 -10.38
CA SER A 139 -5.60 -1.64 -9.67
C SER A 139 -5.66 -3.17 -9.70
N ALA A 140 -5.31 -3.78 -10.84
CA ALA A 140 -5.25 -5.24 -10.97
C ALA A 140 -4.12 -5.84 -10.11
N PHE A 141 -2.95 -5.19 -10.04
CA PHE A 141 -1.87 -5.60 -9.15
C PHE A 141 -2.31 -5.52 -7.68
N CYS A 142 -2.90 -4.41 -7.24
CA CYS A 142 -3.36 -4.23 -5.86
C CYS A 142 -4.39 -5.29 -5.44
N THR A 143 -5.41 -5.52 -6.27
CA THR A 143 -6.43 -6.54 -6.01
C THR A 143 -5.83 -7.95 -6.07
N GLY A 144 -5.02 -8.25 -7.08
CA GLY A 144 -4.37 -9.55 -7.25
C GLY A 144 -3.43 -9.88 -6.10
N TRP A 145 -2.62 -8.93 -5.65
CA TRP A 145 -1.74 -9.06 -4.50
C TRP A 145 -2.54 -9.44 -3.24
N MET A 146 -3.66 -8.75 -2.98
CA MET A 146 -4.52 -9.06 -1.84
C MET A 146 -5.08 -10.48 -1.91
N VAL A 147 -5.58 -10.91 -3.06
CA VAL A 147 -6.09 -12.27 -3.26
C VAL A 147 -4.99 -13.31 -3.01
N ILE A 148 -3.81 -13.13 -3.62
CA ILE A 148 -2.65 -14.01 -3.43
C ILE A 148 -2.30 -14.13 -1.95
N ARG A 149 -2.32 -13.02 -1.21
CA ARG A 149 -1.93 -12.97 0.21
C ARG A 149 -2.98 -13.56 1.15
N ILE A 150 -4.26 -13.43 0.80
CA ILE A 150 -5.35 -14.13 1.50
C ILE A 150 -5.19 -15.64 1.30
N LEU A 151 -4.97 -16.11 0.07
CA LEU A 151 -4.76 -17.53 -0.23
C LEU A 151 -3.50 -18.06 0.46
N TYR A 152 -2.42 -17.28 0.46
CA TYR A 152 -1.17 -17.62 1.14
C TYR A 152 -1.38 -17.77 2.66
N THR A 153 -2.13 -16.85 3.27
CA THR A 153 -2.47 -16.88 4.69
C THR A 153 -3.35 -18.08 5.04
N ALA A 154 -4.40 -18.34 4.24
CA ALA A 154 -5.27 -19.50 4.41
C ALA A 154 -4.47 -20.82 4.32
N ASN A 155 -3.58 -20.92 3.34
CA ASN A 155 -2.69 -22.08 3.20
C ASN A 155 -1.79 -22.25 4.44
N TYR A 156 -1.21 -21.17 4.97
CA TYR A 156 -0.39 -21.22 6.18
C TYR A 156 -1.13 -21.76 7.42
N ILE A 157 -2.39 -21.38 7.58
CA ILE A 157 -3.19 -21.72 8.75
C ILE A 157 -3.69 -23.16 8.67
N VAL A 158 -4.18 -23.58 7.51
CA VAL A 158 -4.90 -24.86 7.35
C VAL A 158 -3.96 -26.04 7.08
N THR A 159 -2.81 -25.80 6.45
CA THR A 159 -2.03 -26.91 5.87
C THR A 159 -0.91 -27.42 6.76
N GLU A 160 -0.77 -28.74 6.79
CA GLU A 160 0.23 -29.45 7.61
C GLU A 160 1.18 -30.32 6.76
N THR A 161 0.92 -30.47 5.46
CA THR A 161 1.70 -31.36 4.59
C THR A 161 2.72 -30.62 3.73
N GLN A 162 3.77 -31.34 3.33
CA GLN A 162 4.84 -30.80 2.50
C GLN A 162 4.35 -30.34 1.12
N GLN A 163 3.32 -30.97 0.57
CA GLN A 163 2.78 -30.60 -0.75
C GLN A 163 2.21 -29.18 -0.75
N TRP A 164 1.51 -28.80 0.30
CA TRP A 164 0.99 -27.45 0.48
C TRP A 164 2.08 -26.39 0.73
N SER A 165 3.29 -26.81 1.10
CA SER A 165 4.45 -25.91 1.17
C SER A 165 4.88 -25.43 -0.22
N TYR A 166 4.72 -26.24 -1.27
CA TYR A 166 5.03 -25.82 -2.64
C TYR A 166 4.04 -24.78 -3.16
N LEU A 167 2.75 -24.93 -2.85
CA LEU A 167 1.73 -23.93 -3.21
C LEU A 167 2.05 -22.58 -2.55
N ARG A 168 2.49 -22.60 -1.29
CA ARG A 168 2.93 -21.40 -0.59
C ARG A 168 4.10 -20.72 -1.31
N SER A 169 5.11 -21.47 -1.72
CA SER A 169 6.24 -20.94 -2.49
C SER A 169 5.78 -20.35 -3.83
N LEU A 170 4.88 -21.04 -4.54
CA LEU A 170 4.32 -20.55 -5.79
C LEU A 170 3.59 -19.21 -5.60
N LEU A 171 2.71 -19.12 -4.59
CA LEU A 171 1.99 -17.89 -4.25
C LEU A 171 2.94 -16.75 -3.88
N TYR A 172 4.00 -17.06 -3.12
CA TYR A 172 5.06 -16.09 -2.77
C TYR A 172 5.73 -15.52 -4.02
N PHE A 173 6.23 -16.40 -4.90
CA PHE A 173 6.93 -15.95 -6.12
C PHE A 173 6.01 -15.27 -7.10
N ALA A 174 4.74 -15.68 -7.20
CA ALA A 174 3.75 -15.01 -8.03
C ALA A 174 3.52 -13.56 -7.58
N GLY A 175 3.32 -13.32 -6.28
CA GLY A 175 3.16 -11.97 -5.74
C GLY A 175 4.40 -11.11 -5.95
N THR A 176 5.56 -11.61 -5.52
CA THR A 176 6.85 -10.91 -5.65
C THR A 176 7.22 -10.61 -7.10
N GLY A 177 7.02 -11.56 -8.00
CA GLY A 177 7.24 -11.38 -9.44
C GLY A 177 6.34 -10.30 -10.04
N TRP A 178 5.07 -10.24 -9.62
CA TRP A 178 4.15 -9.20 -10.08
C TRP A 178 4.55 -7.81 -9.55
N ALA A 179 5.07 -7.71 -8.31
CA ALA A 179 5.61 -6.44 -7.82
C ALA A 179 6.78 -5.98 -8.69
N PHE A 180 7.73 -6.86 -9.03
CA PHE A 180 8.83 -6.52 -9.95
C PHE A 180 8.34 -6.13 -11.35
N LEU A 181 7.33 -6.82 -11.89
CA LEU A 181 6.70 -6.42 -13.15
C LEU A 181 6.09 -5.01 -13.07
N THR A 182 5.46 -4.68 -11.93
CA THR A 182 4.88 -3.36 -11.69
C THR A 182 5.96 -2.28 -11.62
N PHE A 183 7.08 -2.54 -10.94
CA PHE A 183 8.25 -1.66 -10.95
C PHE A 183 8.79 -1.45 -12.36
N TYR A 184 8.92 -2.52 -13.14
CA TYR A 184 9.40 -2.43 -14.52
C TYR A 184 8.49 -1.56 -15.39
N ARG A 185 7.16 -1.79 -15.33
CA ARG A 185 6.19 -0.97 -16.06
C ARG A 185 6.21 0.49 -15.62
N ALA A 186 6.28 0.74 -14.31
CA ALA A 186 6.39 2.10 -13.80
C ALA A 186 7.67 2.79 -14.28
N ALA A 187 8.81 2.08 -14.29
CA ALA A 187 10.07 2.60 -14.79
C ALA A 187 9.99 2.98 -16.28
N THR A 188 9.33 2.19 -17.12
CA THR A 188 9.13 2.53 -18.54
C THR A 188 8.29 3.78 -18.77
N VAL A 189 7.36 4.08 -17.87
CA VAL A 189 6.53 5.29 -17.95
C VAL A 189 7.28 6.51 -17.42
N LEU A 190 8.00 6.35 -16.30
CA LEU A 190 8.66 7.46 -15.63
C LEU A 190 10.00 7.86 -16.26
N GLY A 191 10.65 6.94 -16.97
CA GLY A 191 11.92 7.20 -17.66
C GLY A 191 11.81 7.91 -19.01
N ASN A 192 10.60 7.98 -19.59
CA ASN A 192 10.31 8.82 -20.75
C ASN A 192 9.95 10.23 -20.32
#